data_AF-A0A395I160-F1
#
_entry.id   AF-A0A395I160-F1
#
_cell.length_a   1.000
_cell.length_b   1.000
_cell.length_c   1.000
_cell.angle_alpha   90.00
_cell.angle_beta   90.00
_cell.angle_gamma   90.00
#
_symmetry.space_group_name_H-M   'P 1'
#
loop_
_entity.id
_entity.type
_entity.pdbx_description
1 polymer ?
#
loop_
_entity_poly.entity_id
_entity_poly.type
_entity_poly.pdbx_seq_one_letter_code
_entity_poly.pdbx_strand_id
1 'polypeptide(L)'
;MRDDEFINGATDLSEDFYSSNSFTDNLLSILEDRTEGHKEQPFFSYLAFTAPHWPLPAPQDAIKKYKGWYDDGPLALRSRRLKSLIANGLVPEGVDPAPIITLGTTPWDEFFDEERQMSSRTMEIYAPMVEIMDANHGRVWEYLESSGEWDNTFLVFVSDHGRSANTFPVVKRCSARRSQSISPVVHP
;
A
#
# COMPACT_ATOMS: atom_id res chain seq x y z
N MET A 1 5.01 2.70 -20.89
CA MET A 1 5.57 2.37 -22.21
C MET A 1 6.30 1.04 -22.09
N ARG A 2 6.40 0.27 -23.17
CA ARG A 2 7.25 -0.92 -23.30
C ARG A 2 7.85 -0.85 -24.70
N ASP A 3 9.17 -0.95 -24.79
CA ASP A 3 9.91 -0.85 -26.06
C ASP A 3 9.55 0.41 -26.87
N ASP A 4 9.55 1.56 -26.18
CA ASP A 4 9.15 2.88 -26.72
C ASP A 4 7.70 3.01 -27.20
N GLU A 5 6.88 1.97 -27.02
CA GLU A 5 5.45 2.00 -27.33
C GLU A 5 4.61 2.38 -26.11
N PHE A 6 3.61 3.22 -26.33
CA PHE A 6 2.64 3.56 -25.29
C PHE A 6 1.75 2.34 -24.99
N ILE A 7 1.65 1.98 -23.70
CA ILE A 7 0.73 0.96 -23.23
C ILE A 7 -0.52 1.67 -22.70
N ASN A 8 -1.68 1.39 -23.30
CA ASN A 8 -2.96 1.82 -22.79
C ASN A 8 -3.41 0.89 -21.66
N GLY A 9 -3.47 1.44 -20.44
CA GLY A 9 -3.87 0.72 -19.24
C GLY A 9 -5.29 0.12 -19.27
N ALA A 10 -6.15 0.54 -20.21
CA ALA A 10 -7.52 0.03 -20.33
C ALA A 10 -7.67 -1.10 -21.34
N THR A 11 -6.76 -1.25 -22.31
CA THR A 11 -6.91 -2.18 -23.44
C THR A 11 -5.76 -3.14 -23.62
N ASP A 12 -4.57 -2.77 -23.16
CA ASP A 12 -3.33 -3.47 -23.50
C ASP A 12 -2.78 -4.28 -22.31
N LEU A 13 -3.38 -4.13 -21.13
CA LEU A 13 -3.03 -4.89 -19.94
C LEU A 13 -3.82 -6.19 -19.89
N SER A 14 -3.14 -7.25 -19.48
CA SER A 14 -3.78 -8.55 -19.25
C SER A 14 -4.75 -8.49 -18.06
N GLU A 15 -5.73 -9.41 -18.04
CA GLU A 15 -6.72 -9.47 -16.95
C GLU A 15 -6.09 -9.77 -15.58
N ASP A 16 -4.93 -10.42 -15.56
CA ASP A 16 -4.13 -10.75 -14.38
C ASP A 16 -3.08 -9.69 -14.03
N PHE A 17 -3.08 -8.54 -14.72
CA PHE A 17 -2.13 -7.47 -14.45
C PHE A 17 -2.21 -7.00 -12.99
N TYR A 18 -1.07 -7.05 -12.30
CA TYR A 18 -0.89 -6.45 -11.00
C TYR A 18 0.47 -5.75 -10.97
N SER A 19 0.47 -4.44 -10.70
CA SER A 19 1.64 -3.59 -10.94
C SER A 19 2.93 -4.13 -10.29
N SER A 20 2.85 -4.59 -9.04
CA SER A 20 4.02 -5.11 -8.33
C SER A 20 4.57 -6.39 -8.96
N ASN A 21 3.70 -7.27 -9.46
CA ASN A 21 4.13 -8.47 -10.16
C ASN A 21 4.75 -8.10 -11.50
N SER A 22 4.06 -7.29 -12.31
CA SER A 22 4.50 -6.94 -13.65
C SER A 22 5.81 -6.15 -13.67
N PHE A 23 6.04 -5.25 -12.71
CA PHE A 23 7.34 -4.56 -12.62
C PHE A 23 8.48 -5.52 -12.30
N THR A 24 8.22 -6.50 -11.45
CA THR A 24 9.19 -7.52 -11.07
C THR A 24 9.45 -8.49 -12.20
N ASP A 25 8.40 -8.95 -12.89
CA ASP A 25 8.50 -9.82 -14.07
C ASP A 25 9.36 -9.16 -15.16
N ASN A 26 9.12 -7.88 -15.45
CA ASN A 26 9.90 -7.15 -16.44
C ASN A 26 11.38 -7.02 -16.00
N LEU A 27 11.65 -6.70 -14.74
CA LEU A 27 13.03 -6.62 -14.24
C LEU A 27 13.75 -7.97 -14.35
N LEU A 28 13.10 -9.05 -13.93
CA LEU A 28 13.65 -10.40 -13.99
C LEU A 28 13.93 -10.81 -15.43
N SER A 29 13.00 -10.57 -16.36
CA SER A 29 13.24 -10.80 -17.80
C SER A 29 14.48 -10.05 -18.29
N ILE A 30 14.63 -8.76 -17.97
CA ILE A 30 15.81 -7.98 -18.36
C ILE A 30 17.11 -8.60 -17.81
N LEU A 31 17.11 -9.10 -16.57
CA LEU A 31 18.27 -9.73 -15.96
C LEU A 31 18.56 -11.11 -16.56
N GLU A 32 17.52 -11.91 -16.82
CA GLU A 32 17.58 -13.24 -17.43
C GLU A 32 18.08 -13.18 -18.88
N ASP A 33 17.65 -12.19 -19.64
CA ASP A 33 17.98 -12.02 -21.07
C ASP A 33 19.39 -11.45 -21.31
N ARG A 34 20.19 -11.22 -20.25
CA ARG A 34 21.59 -10.79 -20.38
C ARG A 34 22.42 -11.86 -21.07
N THR A 35 23.11 -11.47 -22.15
CA THR A 35 24.12 -12.32 -22.80
C THR A 35 25.30 -12.61 -21.86
N GLU A 36 26.10 -13.64 -22.15
CA GLU A 36 27.29 -13.96 -21.35
C GLU A 36 28.24 -12.76 -21.21
N GLY A 37 28.47 -12.01 -22.29
CA GLY A 37 29.28 -10.79 -22.23
C GLY A 37 28.66 -9.66 -21.38
N HIS A 38 27.33 -9.61 -21.26
CA HIS A 38 26.65 -8.69 -20.35
C HIS A 38 26.74 -9.14 -18.89
N LYS A 39 26.74 -10.46 -18.62
CA LYS A 39 26.90 -11.02 -17.27
C LYS A 39 28.30 -10.78 -16.70
N GLU A 40 29.30 -10.53 -17.54
CA GLU A 40 30.64 -10.11 -17.13
C GLU A 40 30.71 -8.64 -16.65
N GLN A 41 29.68 -7.84 -16.93
CA GLN A 41 29.61 -6.43 -16.55
C GLN A 41 28.67 -6.21 -15.35
N PRO A 42 28.94 -5.21 -14.48
CA PRO A 42 28.01 -4.86 -13.43
C PRO A 42 26.72 -4.27 -14.02
N PHE A 43 25.61 -4.42 -13.30
CA PHE A 43 24.33 -3.82 -13.65
C PHE A 43 23.92 -2.74 -12.66
N PHE A 44 23.03 -1.86 -13.11
CA PHE A 44 22.26 -0.97 -12.26
C PHE A 44 20.78 -1.23 -12.53
N SER A 45 20.05 -1.61 -11.48
CA SER A 45 18.62 -1.90 -11.55
C SER A 45 17.85 -0.97 -10.64
N TYR A 46 16.72 -0.45 -11.13
CA TYR A 46 15.83 0.41 -10.36
C TYR A 46 14.41 -0.14 -10.41
N LEU A 47 13.97 -0.72 -9.29
CA LEU A 47 12.63 -1.30 -9.13
C LEU A 47 11.74 -0.35 -8.32
N ALA A 48 11.02 0.53 -9.02
CA ALA A 48 10.15 1.53 -8.42
C ALA A 48 8.70 1.05 -8.37
N PHE A 49 8.29 0.46 -7.25
CA PHE A 49 6.90 0.06 -7.04
C PHE A 49 5.96 1.27 -6.96
N THR A 50 4.72 1.08 -7.44
CA THR A 50 3.62 2.02 -7.19
C THR A 50 2.82 1.63 -5.94
N ALA A 51 2.93 0.39 -5.47
CA ALA A 51 2.38 -0.01 -4.19
C ALA A 51 3.17 0.63 -3.02
N PRO A 52 2.54 0.92 -1.88
CA PRO A 52 1.11 0.80 -1.57
C PRO A 52 0.36 2.14 -1.75
N HIS A 53 0.69 2.91 -2.80
CA HIS A 53 -0.01 4.16 -3.11
C HIS A 53 -1.45 3.89 -3.56
N TRP A 54 -2.32 4.89 -3.44
CA TRP A 54 -3.70 4.81 -3.89
C TRP A 54 -3.80 4.80 -5.43
N PRO A 55 -4.88 4.24 -6.02
CA PRO A 55 -5.95 3.45 -5.39
C PRO A 55 -5.39 2.19 -4.72
N LEU A 56 -6.15 1.54 -3.83
CA LEU A 56 -5.68 0.36 -3.11
C LEU A 56 -6.28 -0.94 -3.71
N PRO A 57 -5.76 -1.48 -4.83
CA PRO A 57 -6.13 -2.80 -5.30
C PRO A 57 -5.26 -3.86 -4.64
N ALA A 58 -5.89 -4.94 -4.17
CA ALA A 58 -5.20 -6.17 -3.80
C ALA A 58 -6.06 -7.41 -4.14
N PRO A 59 -5.44 -8.56 -4.45
CA PRO A 59 -6.15 -9.82 -4.65
C PRO A 59 -7.00 -10.19 -3.44
N GLN A 60 -8.23 -10.68 -3.68
CA GLN A 60 -9.18 -10.98 -2.60
C GLN A 60 -8.64 -11.99 -1.58
N ASP A 61 -7.91 -13.00 -2.04
CA ASP A 61 -7.35 -14.02 -1.14
C ASP A 61 -6.24 -13.47 -0.24
N ALA A 62 -5.46 -12.50 -0.72
CA ALA A 62 -4.49 -11.80 0.09
C ALA A 62 -5.18 -10.92 1.15
N ILE A 63 -6.25 -10.20 0.76
CA ILE A 63 -7.03 -9.36 1.69
C ILE A 63 -7.65 -10.20 2.81
N LYS A 64 -8.16 -11.41 2.51
CA LYS A 64 -8.80 -12.29 3.51
C LYS A 64 -7.89 -12.61 4.70
N LYS A 65 -6.56 -12.66 4.49
CA LYS A 65 -5.57 -12.94 5.55
C LYS A 65 -5.61 -11.93 6.69
N TYR A 66 -5.96 -10.67 6.36
CA TYR A 66 -5.95 -9.55 7.29
C TYR A 66 -7.29 -9.27 7.94
N LYS A 67 -8.32 -10.10 7.69
CA LYS A 67 -9.66 -9.89 8.23
C LYS A 67 -9.63 -9.74 9.75
N GLY A 68 -10.09 -8.58 10.25
CA GLY A 68 -10.18 -8.25 11.67
C GLY A 68 -8.88 -7.79 12.33
N TRP A 69 -7.76 -7.72 11.62
CA TRP A 69 -6.46 -7.31 12.18
C TRP A 69 -6.42 -5.84 12.63
N TYR A 70 -7.34 -5.03 12.11
CA TYR A 70 -7.37 -3.58 12.28
C TYR A 70 -8.64 -3.06 12.96
N ASP A 71 -9.46 -3.96 13.52
CA ASP A 71 -10.74 -3.62 14.16
C ASP A 71 -10.62 -2.84 15.46
N ASP A 72 -9.41 -2.78 16.04
CA ASP A 72 -9.10 -1.96 17.20
C ASP A 72 -8.65 -0.54 16.85
N GLY A 73 -8.64 -0.20 15.55
CA GLY A 73 -8.48 1.15 15.07
C GLY A 73 -7.04 1.69 15.03
N PRO A 74 -6.87 2.91 14.47
CA PRO A 74 -5.56 3.45 14.14
C PRO A 74 -4.72 3.81 15.38
N LEU A 75 -5.34 4.19 16.50
CA LEU A 75 -4.62 4.53 17.73
C LEU A 75 -4.07 3.29 18.45
N ALA A 76 -4.83 2.19 18.46
CA ALA A 76 -4.34 0.91 18.94
C ALA A 76 -3.19 0.42 18.06
N LEU A 77 -3.31 0.53 16.74
CA LEU A 77 -2.24 0.19 15.81
C LEU A 77 -0.98 1.03 16.05
N ARG A 78 -1.11 2.37 16.19
CA ARG A 78 0.01 3.26 16.55
C ARG A 78 0.71 2.80 17.82
N SER A 79 -0.06 2.43 18.84
CA SER A 79 0.48 1.95 20.12
C SER A 79 1.25 0.64 19.95
N ARG A 80 0.72 -0.32 19.16
CA ARG A 80 1.43 -1.56 18.80
C ARG A 80 2.72 -1.28 18.05
N ARG A 81 2.70 -0.36 17.07
CA ARG A 81 3.88 0.02 16.29
C ARG A 81 4.95 0.68 17.14
N LEU A 82 4.60 1.62 18.01
CA LEU A 82 5.57 2.26 18.91
C LEU A 82 6.26 1.24 19.83
N LYS A 83 5.48 0.34 20.44
CA LYS A 83 6.04 -0.75 21.25
C LYS A 83 7.00 -1.63 20.44
N SER A 84 6.65 -1.96 19.21
CA SER A 84 7.52 -2.74 18.31
C SER A 84 8.79 -1.98 17.93
N LEU A 85 8.70 -0.69 17.61
CA LEU A 85 9.87 0.14 17.27
C LEU A 85 10.86 0.21 18.45
N ILE A 86 10.36 0.38 19.67
CA ILE A 86 11.18 0.38 20.90
C ILE A 86 11.81 -1.01 21.10
N ALA A 87 11.02 -2.08 21.02
CA ALA A 87 11.50 -3.45 21.23
C ALA A 87 12.59 -3.86 20.22
N ASN A 88 12.56 -3.30 18.99
CA ASN A 88 13.57 -3.53 17.96
C ASN A 88 14.71 -2.49 17.96
N GLY A 89 14.76 -1.58 18.95
CA GLY A 89 15.83 -0.58 19.07
C GLY A 89 15.85 0.49 17.98
N LEU A 90 14.76 0.63 17.21
CA LEU A 90 14.63 1.61 16.14
C LEU A 90 14.33 3.03 16.67
N VAL A 91 13.76 3.11 17.87
CA VAL A 91 13.55 4.37 18.61
C VAL A 91 13.89 4.18 20.08
N PRO A 92 14.31 5.23 20.82
CA PRO A 92 14.65 5.13 22.23
C PRO A 92 13.48 4.71 23.11
N GLU A 93 13.78 3.98 24.17
CA GLU A 93 12.83 3.76 25.27
C GLU A 93 12.46 5.10 25.91
N GLY A 94 11.17 5.31 26.22
CA GLY A 94 10.66 6.54 26.82
C GLY A 94 10.45 7.70 25.84
N VAL A 95 10.60 7.49 24.52
CA VAL A 95 10.27 8.51 23.52
C VAL A 95 8.82 8.98 23.66
N ASP A 96 8.62 10.30 23.65
CA ASP A 96 7.29 10.91 23.61
C ASP A 96 6.86 11.11 22.14
N PRO A 97 5.87 10.34 21.63
CA PRO A 97 5.50 10.41 20.24
C PRO A 97 4.62 11.64 19.99
N ALA A 98 4.95 12.41 18.95
CA ALA A 98 4.19 13.60 18.56
C ALA A 98 2.67 13.34 18.53
N PRO A 99 1.83 14.27 19.02
CA PRO A 99 0.39 14.07 19.12
C PRO A 99 -0.23 13.80 17.75
N ILE A 100 -1.29 12.99 17.72
CA ILE A 100 -2.05 12.78 16.49
C ILE A 100 -2.91 14.00 16.23
N ILE A 101 -2.64 14.67 15.11
CA ILE A 101 -3.44 15.78 14.60
C ILE A 101 -4.11 15.32 13.32
N THR A 102 -5.43 15.23 13.33
CA THR A 102 -6.23 14.86 12.17
C THR A 102 -7.19 15.99 11.82
N LEU A 103 -7.00 16.60 10.65
CA LEU A 103 -7.83 17.71 10.19
C LEU A 103 -9.05 17.18 9.44
N GLY A 104 -10.26 17.51 9.91
CA GLY A 104 -11.51 17.19 9.21
C GLY A 104 -11.89 15.70 9.23
N THR A 105 -11.37 14.91 10.16
CA THR A 105 -11.73 13.50 10.32
C THR A 105 -12.46 13.25 11.65
N THR A 106 -13.38 12.30 11.66
CA THR A 106 -14.04 11.84 12.88
C THR A 106 -13.09 10.91 13.66
N PRO A 107 -12.97 11.06 15.00
CA PRO A 107 -12.26 10.10 15.84
C PRO A 107 -12.84 8.68 15.73
N TRP A 108 -11.99 7.67 15.90
CA TRP A 108 -12.40 6.25 15.78
C TRP A 108 -13.56 5.86 16.71
N ASP A 109 -13.53 6.35 17.95
CA ASP A 109 -14.53 6.04 18.97
C ASP A 109 -15.88 6.74 18.70
N GLU A 110 -15.90 7.72 17.79
CA GLU A 110 -17.10 8.44 17.36
C GLU A 110 -17.70 7.88 16.05
N PHE A 111 -17.04 6.93 15.40
CA PHE A 111 -17.58 6.28 14.21
C PHE A 111 -18.80 5.41 14.51
N PHE A 112 -19.68 5.27 13.52
CA PHE A 112 -20.64 4.16 13.49
C PHE A 112 -19.93 2.85 13.13
N ASP A 113 -20.58 1.71 13.39
CA ASP A 113 -20.00 0.39 13.11
C ASP A 113 -19.60 0.22 11.64
N GLU A 114 -20.44 0.70 10.71
CA GLU A 114 -20.15 0.65 9.27
C GLU A 114 -18.90 1.47 8.91
N GLU A 115 -18.74 2.67 9.49
CA GLU A 115 -17.57 3.52 9.25
C GLU A 115 -16.28 2.88 9.79
N ARG A 116 -16.33 2.26 10.98
CA ARG A 116 -15.22 1.45 11.51
C ARG A 116 -14.88 0.30 10.59
N GLN A 117 -15.86 -0.48 10.15
CA GLN A 117 -15.64 -1.61 9.25
C GLN A 117 -15.00 -1.17 7.92
N MET A 118 -15.46 -0.06 7.33
CA MET A 118 -14.88 0.47 6.10
C MET A 118 -13.44 0.98 6.30
N SER A 119 -13.17 1.62 7.43
CA SER A 119 -11.82 2.08 7.78
C SER A 119 -10.87 0.91 8.07
N SER A 120 -11.29 -0.11 8.83
CA SER A 120 -10.57 -1.38 9.00
C SER A 120 -10.27 -2.01 7.65
N ARG A 121 -11.30 -2.14 6.80
CA ARG A 121 -11.19 -2.76 5.48
C ARG A 121 -10.17 -2.07 4.59
N THR A 122 -10.06 -0.75 4.69
CA THR A 122 -9.04 0.02 3.96
C THR A 122 -7.63 -0.43 4.36
N MET A 123 -7.37 -0.66 5.65
CA MET A 123 -6.08 -1.17 6.13
C MET A 123 -5.87 -2.65 5.79
N GLU A 124 -6.94 -3.46 5.80
CA GLU A 124 -6.90 -4.86 5.34
C GLU A 124 -6.56 -5.00 3.85
N ILE A 125 -6.83 -3.97 3.04
CA ILE A 125 -6.44 -3.92 1.63
C ILE A 125 -5.04 -3.32 1.47
N TYR A 126 -4.67 -2.34 2.29
CA TYR A 126 -3.33 -1.75 2.29
C TYR A 126 -2.25 -2.77 2.65
N ALA A 127 -2.46 -3.57 3.70
CA ALA A 127 -1.50 -4.54 4.20
C ALA A 127 -1.05 -5.59 3.15
N PRO A 128 -1.94 -6.25 2.41
CA PRO A 128 -1.54 -7.21 1.38
C PRO A 128 -0.83 -6.56 0.20
N MET A 129 -1.03 -5.26 -0.09
CA MET A 129 -0.21 -4.58 -1.11
C MET A 129 1.26 -4.55 -0.69
N VAL A 130 1.54 -4.31 0.60
CA VAL A 130 2.89 -4.35 1.15
C VAL A 130 3.43 -5.79 1.16
N GLU A 131 2.60 -6.77 1.54
CA GLU A 131 2.98 -8.20 1.49
C GLU A 131 3.35 -8.66 0.07
N ILE A 132 2.57 -8.27 -0.94
CA ILE A 132 2.85 -8.66 -2.33
C ILE A 132 4.08 -7.94 -2.86
N MET A 133 4.29 -6.67 -2.49
CA MET A 133 5.53 -5.95 -2.80
C MET A 133 6.73 -6.67 -2.18
N ASP A 134 6.65 -7.09 -0.92
CA ASP A 134 7.71 -7.85 -0.23
C ASP A 134 7.99 -9.20 -0.91
N ALA A 135 6.94 -9.96 -1.23
CA ALA A 135 7.08 -11.22 -1.97
C ALA A 135 7.80 -11.03 -3.32
N ASN A 136 7.56 -9.91 -4.00
CA ASN A 136 8.24 -9.59 -5.24
C ASN A 136 9.72 -9.21 -5.05
N HIS A 137 10.08 -8.55 -3.94
CA HIS A 137 11.49 -8.40 -3.57
C HIS A 137 12.14 -9.77 -3.33
N GLY A 138 11.42 -10.69 -2.69
CA GLY A 138 11.85 -12.08 -2.51
C GLY A 138 12.21 -12.76 -3.83
N ARG A 139 11.41 -12.58 -4.89
CA ARG A 139 11.69 -13.12 -6.22
C ARG A 139 12.98 -12.57 -6.84
N VAL A 140 13.26 -11.28 -6.66
CA VAL A 140 14.52 -10.66 -7.12
C VAL A 140 15.70 -11.20 -6.33
N TRP A 141 15.55 -11.33 -5.01
CA TRP A 141 16.57 -11.93 -4.16
C TRP A 141 16.86 -13.39 -4.57
N GLU A 142 15.83 -14.21 -4.75
CA GLU A 142 15.95 -15.60 -5.20
C GLU A 142 16.68 -15.71 -6.54
N TYR A 143 16.34 -14.86 -7.51
CA TYR A 143 17.06 -14.80 -8.78
C TYR A 143 18.54 -14.49 -8.57
N LEU A 144 18.87 -13.43 -7.84
CA LEU A 144 20.26 -13.01 -7.60
C LEU A 144 21.07 -14.04 -6.81
N GLU A 145 20.46 -14.75 -5.86
CA GLU A 145 21.12 -15.86 -5.17
C GLU A 145 21.39 -17.02 -6.14
N SER A 146 20.38 -17.39 -6.93
CA SER A 146 20.50 -18.51 -7.87
C SER A 146 21.49 -18.24 -9.01
N SER A 147 21.68 -16.97 -9.39
CA SER A 147 22.67 -16.53 -10.39
C SER A 147 24.06 -16.33 -9.79
N GLY A 148 24.20 -16.38 -8.46
CA GLY A 148 25.46 -16.11 -7.76
C GLY A 148 25.86 -14.63 -7.72
N GLU A 149 24.94 -13.71 -8.04
CA GLU A 149 25.18 -12.26 -8.06
C GLU A 149 24.83 -11.57 -6.72
N TRP A 150 24.11 -12.24 -5.82
CA TRP A 150 23.61 -11.64 -4.57
C TRP A 150 24.73 -11.08 -3.68
N ASP A 151 25.79 -11.86 -3.43
CA ASP A 151 26.89 -11.46 -2.54
C ASP A 151 27.66 -10.23 -3.04
N ASN A 152 27.57 -9.93 -4.34
CA ASN A 152 28.18 -8.76 -4.96
C ASN A 152 27.13 -7.70 -5.37
N THR A 153 25.92 -7.77 -4.83
CA THR A 153 24.85 -6.80 -5.07
C THR A 153 24.67 -5.88 -3.87
N PHE A 154 24.79 -4.57 -4.09
CA PHE A 154 24.44 -3.58 -3.09
C PHE A 154 22.96 -3.18 -3.22
N LEU A 155 22.15 -3.54 -2.22
CA LEU A 155 20.72 -3.24 -2.20
C LEU A 155 20.41 -2.00 -1.37
N VAL A 156 19.62 -1.09 -1.96
CA VAL A 156 19.01 0.03 -1.24
C VAL A 156 17.50 -0.08 -1.35
N PHE A 157 16.83 -0.13 -0.20
CA PHE A 157 15.37 -0.09 -0.10
C PHE A 157 14.95 1.18 0.63
N VAL A 158 14.11 1.99 -0.02
CA VAL A 158 13.60 3.25 0.53
C VAL A 158 12.15 3.45 0.12
N SER A 159 11.39 4.14 0.96
CA SER A 159 10.14 4.79 0.55
C SER A 159 10.48 6.14 -0.07
N ASP A 160 9.68 6.61 -1.02
CA ASP A 160 9.86 7.90 -1.68
C ASP A 160 9.48 9.09 -0.76
N HIS A 161 8.52 8.90 0.13
CA HIS A 161 8.08 9.89 1.12
C HIS A 161 7.45 9.23 2.38
N GLY A 162 7.05 10.04 3.37
CA GLY A 162 6.32 9.56 4.56
C GLY A 162 4.90 9.04 4.23
N ARG A 163 4.21 8.41 5.19
CA ARG A 163 2.87 7.86 4.92
C ARG A 163 1.88 8.94 4.47
N SER A 164 1.25 8.74 3.30
CA SER A 164 0.19 9.64 2.80
C SER A 164 -1.02 9.66 3.76
N ALA A 165 -1.55 10.84 4.08
CA ALA A 165 -2.70 11.01 4.98
C ALA A 165 -4.06 11.13 4.25
N ASN A 166 -4.13 10.72 2.98
CA ASN A 166 -5.34 10.89 2.17
C ASN A 166 -6.54 10.19 2.82
N THR A 167 -7.57 10.98 3.13
CA THR A 167 -8.88 10.48 3.57
C THR A 167 -9.61 9.87 2.39
N PHE A 168 -10.04 8.61 2.49
CA PHE A 168 -10.97 8.06 1.53
C PHE A 168 -12.28 8.87 1.55
N PRO A 169 -12.91 9.15 0.38
CA PRO A 169 -14.13 9.97 0.27
C PRO A 169 -15.36 9.38 0.97
N VAL A 170 -15.26 8.17 1.53
CA VAL A 170 -16.34 7.51 2.26
C VAL A 170 -16.73 8.29 3.53
N VAL A 171 -15.79 9.03 4.14
CA VAL A 171 -16.02 9.84 5.35
C VAL A 171 -16.24 11.31 5.02
N LYS A 172 -16.71 11.65 3.81
CA LYS A 172 -17.43 12.93 3.66
C LYS A 172 -18.82 12.71 4.22
N ARG A 173 -18.99 13.04 5.50
CA ARG A 173 -20.30 13.20 6.16
C ARG A 173 -21.25 13.82 5.14
N CYS A 174 -22.29 13.08 4.74
CA CYS A 174 -23.36 13.65 3.94
C CYS A 174 -24.06 14.68 4.83
N SER A 175 -23.61 15.93 4.81
CA SER A 175 -24.17 17.04 5.58
C SER A 175 -25.52 17.51 5.03
N ALA A 176 -26.16 16.73 4.16
CA ALA A 176 -27.47 17.00 3.58
C ALA A 176 -28.59 16.21 4.28
N ARG A 177 -28.72 16.33 5.60
CA ARG A 177 -29.99 16.17 6.31
C ARG A 177 -30.16 17.27 7.33
N ARG A 178 -30.43 18.49 6.87
CA ARG A 178 -31.11 19.51 7.67
C ARG A 178 -32.39 19.93 6.97
N SER A 179 -33.49 19.64 7.64
CA SER A 179 -34.81 20.31 7.58
C SER A 179 -35.38 20.60 6.19
N GLN A 180 -36.18 19.69 5.67
CA GLN A 180 -37.38 20.10 4.94
C GLN A 180 -38.59 19.85 5.85
N SER A 181 -39.04 20.91 6.51
CA SER A 181 -40.40 20.99 7.05
C SER A 181 -41.35 21.06 5.85
N ILE A 182 -42.10 19.99 5.62
CA ILE A 182 -43.18 19.99 4.65
C ILE A 182 -44.38 20.65 5.35
N SER A 183 -44.69 21.90 4.97
CA SER A 183 -45.99 22.51 5.27
C SER A 183 -47.02 22.02 4.26
N PRO A 184 -48.24 21.62 4.68
CA PRO A 184 -49.28 21.24 3.75
C PRO A 184 -49.92 22.50 3.15
N VAL A 185 -49.86 22.64 1.83
CA VAL A 185 -50.63 23.64 1.09
C VAL A 185 -52.06 23.13 0.96
N VAL A 186 -53.01 23.83 1.56
CA VAL A 186 -54.44 23.68 1.31
C VAL A 186 -54.80 24.65 0.19
N HIS A 187 -55.29 24.13 -0.93
CA HIS A 187 -55.85 24.93 -2.02
C HIS A 187 -57.31 25.30 -1.71
N PRO A 188 -57.77 26.52 -2.05
CA PRO A 188 -59.17 26.78 -2.36
C PRO A 188 -59.54 26.28 -3.76
#